data_AF-A0A0C3DI45-F1
#
_entry.id   AF-A0A0C3DI45-F1
#
_cell.length_a   1.000
_cell.length_b   1.000
_cell.length_c   1.000
_cell.angle_alpha   90.00
_cell.angle_beta   90.00
_cell.angle_gamma   90.00
#
_symmetry.space_group_name_H-M   'P 1'
#
loop_
_entity.id
_entity.type
_entity.pdbx_description
1 polymer ?
#
loop_
_entity_poly.entity_id
_entity_poly.type
_entity_poly.pdbx_seq_one_letter_code
_entity_poly.pdbx_strand_id
1 'polypeptide(L)' 'NMTPFMVVTAHWIQASPSTNGSDNLMLQADLIGFHCIPGHHDGQHLAAAFLHILDRLDIATKVC' A
#
# COMPACT_ATOMS: atom_id res chain seq x y z
N ASN A 1 25.00 5.07 11.99
CA ASN A 1 23.66 5.53 12.38
C ASN A 1 22.71 5.19 11.24
N MET A 2 21.92 4.11 11.35
CA MET A 2 20.96 3.74 10.30
C MET A 2 19.56 4.03 10.82
N THR A 3 18.81 4.82 10.06
CA THR A 3 17.41 5.12 10.36
C THR A 3 16.55 4.17 9.54
N PRO A 4 15.74 3.32 10.16
CA PRO A 4 14.91 2.38 9.43
C PRO A 4 13.64 3.03 8.88
N PHE A 5 13.24 2.60 7.68
CA PHE A 5 12.04 3.07 7.00
C PHE A 5 11.20 1.89 6.52
N MET A 6 9.88 2.07 6.53
CA MET A 6 8.91 1.21 5.90
C MET A 6 8.41 1.87 4.63
N VAL A 7 8.47 1.12 3.54
CA VAL A 7 7.88 1.47 2.24
C VAL A 7 6.67 0.58 2.05
N VAL A 8 5.52 1.15 1.70
CA VAL A 8 4.30 0.41 1.41
C VAL A 8 3.83 0.78 0.01
N THR A 9 3.67 -0.23 -0.84
CA THR A 9 3.14 -0.08 -2.20
C THR A 9 1.82 -0.81 -2.33
N ALA A 10 0.82 -0.15 -2.92
CA ALA A 10 -0.44 -0.76 -3.28
C ALA A 10 -0.36 -1.24 -4.73
N HIS A 11 -0.91 -2.42 -4.99
CA HIS A 11 -1.03 -2.97 -6.33
C HIS A 11 -2.48 -3.39 -6.54
N TRP A 12 -3.07 -3.03 -7.68
CA TRP A 12 -4.44 -3.39 -8.00
C TRP A 12 -4.62 -3.57 -9.50
N ILE A 13 -5.69 -4.25 -9.90
CA ILE A 13 -6.09 -4.38 -11.30
C ILE A 13 -7.17 -3.34 -11.58
N GLN A 14 -6.96 -2.54 -12.62
CA GLN A 14 -7.92 -1.55 -13.09
C GLN A 14 -8.44 -1.95 -14.47
N ALA A 15 -9.76 -1.96 -14.62
CA ALA A 15 -10.39 -2.08 -15.93
C ALA A 15 -10.23 -0.76 -16.70
N SER A 16 -9.76 -0.87 -17.94
CA SER A 16 -9.63 0.22 -18.90
C SER A 16 -10.62 -0.05 -20.03
N PRO A 17 -11.63 0.83 -20.25
CA PRO A 17 -12.63 0.63 -21.29
C PRO A 17 -11.97 0.43 -22.65
N SER A 18 -12.35 -0.63 -23.37
CA SER A 18 -11.93 -0.84 -24.75
C SER A 18 -13.10 -0.68 -25.71
N THR A 19 -12.81 -0.20 -26.92
CA THR A 19 -13.81 -0.06 -27.99
C THR A 19 -14.32 -1.40 -28.53
N ASN A 20 -13.70 -2.52 -28.14
CA ASN A 20 -13.92 -3.82 -28.77
C ASN A 20 -14.80 -4.76 -27.92
N GLY A 21 -15.47 -4.24 -26.89
CA GLY A 21 -16.46 -4.98 -26.10
C GLY A 21 -15.91 -5.83 -24.94
N SER A 22 -14.59 -5.86 -24.75
CA SER A 22 -13.95 -6.41 -23.54
C SER A 22 -13.07 -5.36 -22.88
N ASP A 23 -13.27 -5.10 -21.60
CA ASP A 23 -12.38 -4.20 -20.86
C ASP A 23 -10.96 -4.78 -20.79
N ASN A 24 -9.96 -3.92 -21.00
CA ASN A 24 -8.57 -4.29 -20.80
C ASN A 24 -8.26 -4.23 -19.31
N LEU A 25 -7.73 -5.30 -18.72
CA LEU A 25 -7.26 -5.30 -17.35
C LEU A 25 -5.81 -4.83 -17.29
N MET A 26 -5.54 -3.78 -16.52
CA MET A 26 -4.21 -3.22 -16.33
C MET A 26 -3.77 -3.36 -14.89
N LEU A 27 -2.56 -3.88 -14.68
CA LEU A 27 -1.91 -3.84 -13.36
C LEU A 27 -1.47 -2.41 -13.08
N GLN A 28 -1.90 -1.88 -11.94
CA GLN A 28 -1.49 -0.60 -11.39
C GLN A 28 -0.64 -0.83 -10.13
N ALA A 29 0.26 0.10 -9.86
CA ALA A 29 1.08 0.12 -8.66
C ALA A 29 1.29 1.57 -8.22
N ASP A 30 1.22 1.83 -6.91
CA ASP A 30 1.49 3.15 -6.35
C ASP A 30 2.20 3.05 -4.99
N LEU A 31 3.02 4.05 -4.67
CA LEU A 31 3.68 4.21 -3.38
C LEU A 31 2.73 4.92 -2.42
N ILE A 32 2.14 4.15 -1.51
CA ILE A 32 1.13 4.67 -0.57
C ILE A 32 1.73 5.08 0.78
N GLY A 33 2.94 4.62 1.10
CA GLY A 33 3.59 4.99 2.35
C GLY A 33 5.10 4.97 2.29
N PHE A 34 5.72 6.01 2.85
CA PHE A 34 7.13 6.03 3.20
C PHE A 34 7.27 6.61 4.61
N HIS A 35 7.56 5.75 5.59
CA HIS A 35 7.50 6.12 6.99
C HIS A 35 8.76 5.70 7.74
N CYS A 36 9.31 6.60 8.55
CA CYS A 36 10.40 6.28 9.47
C CYS A 36 9.84 5.43 10.62
N ILE A 37 10.42 4.24 10.86
CA ILE A 37 9.96 3.30 11.89
C ILE A 37 11.05 3.01 12.92
N PRO A 38 11.42 4.01 13.75
CA PRO A 38 12.46 3.83 14.75
C PRO A 38 12.03 2.81 15.81
N GLY A 39 12.98 2.05 16.36
CA GLY A 39 12.70 1.04 17.39
C GLY A 39 12.75 -0.40 16.85
N HIS A 40 12.07 -1.32 17.53
CA HIS A 40 12.13 -2.77 17.22
C HIS A 40 11.25 -3.14 16.04
N HIS A 41 11.73 -3.97 15.10
CA HIS A 41 10.95 -4.40 13.93
C HIS A 41 10.29 -5.76 14.12
N ASP A 42 9.66 -5.97 15.27
CA ASP A 42 8.82 -7.16 15.44
C ASP A 42 7.53 -7.04 14.61
N GLY A 43 6.85 -8.18 14.42
CA GLY A 43 5.65 -8.24 13.60
C GLY A 43 4.52 -7.33 14.11
N GLN A 44 4.43 -7.10 15.43
CA GLN A 44 3.39 -6.25 16.01
C GLN A 44 3.63 -4.78 15.69
N HIS A 45 4.88 -4.30 15.84
CA HIS A 45 5.22 -2.93 15.51
C HIS A 45 5.11 -2.67 14.01
N LEU A 46 5.56 -3.60 13.17
CA LEU A 46 5.41 -3.46 11.71
C LEU A 46 3.93 -3.45 11.29
N ALA A 47 3.09 -4.31 11.86
CA ALA A 47 1.66 -4.31 11.59
C ALA A 47 0.99 -3.00 12.03
N ALA A 48 1.35 -2.48 13.21
CA ALA A 48 0.83 -1.20 13.69
C ALA A 48 1.25 -0.03 12.77
N ALA A 49 2.50 0.00 12.31
CA ALA A 49 2.98 0.99 11.35
C ALA A 49 2.26 0.90 10.00
N PHE A 50 2.02 -0.33 9.52
CA PHE A 50 1.26 -0.57 8.28
C PHE A 50 -0.19 -0.10 8.39
N LEU A 51 -0.91 -0.46 9.46
CA LEU A 51 -2.28 0.00 9.70
C LEU A 51 -2.34 1.52 9.82
N HIS A 52 -1.38 2.14 10.51
CA HIS A 52 -1.28 3.60 10.59
C HIS A 52 -1.18 4.26 9.20
N ILE A 53 -0.43 3.67 8.27
CA ILE A 53 -0.33 4.16 6.89
C ILE A 53 -1.67 4.02 6.16
N LEU A 54 -2.35 2.88 6.29
CA LEU A 54 -3.64 2.63 5.63
C LEU A 54 -4.76 3.52 6.17
N ASP A 55 -4.84 3.72 7.48
CA ASP A 55 -5.84 4.57 8.14
C ASP A 55 -5.72 6.03 7.70
N ARG A 56 -4.48 6.54 7.53
CA ARG A 56 -4.24 7.90 7.04
C ARG A 56 -4.70 8.14 5.60
N LEU A 57 -4.82 7.07 4.82
CA LEU A 57 -5.29 7.10 3.44
C LEU A 57 -6.77 6.74 3.31
N ASP A 58 -7.44 6.38 4.40
CA ASP A 58 -8.82 5.91 4.42
C ASP A 58 -9.07 4.72 3.46
N ILE A 59 -8.09 3.81 3.39
CA ILE A 59 -8.15 2.59 2.54
C ILE A 59 -8.04 1.30 3.33
N ALA A 60 -7.99 1.35 4.66
CA ALA A 60 -7.86 0.15 5.50
C ALA A 60 -8.93 -0.91 5.18
N THR A 61 -10.18 -0.50 4.97
CA THR A 61 -11.30 -1.38 4.62
C THR A 61 -11.21 -2.03 3.23
N LYS A 62 -10.36 -1.51 2.35
CA LYS A 62 -10.13 -2.09 1.01
C LYS A 62 -9.02 -3.14 1.00
N VAL A 63 -8.17 -3.14 2.04
CA VAL A 63 -6.98 -3.98 2.13
C VAL A 63 -7.14 -5.06 3.21
N CYS A 64 -7.80 -4.75 4.33
CA CYS A 64 -8.03 -5.63 5.47
C CYS A 64 -9.36 -6.40 5.39
#